data_AF-A0A0P5MQ05-F1
#
_entry.id   AF-A0A0P5MQ05-F1
#
_cell.length_a   1.000
_cell.length_b   1.000
_cell.length_c   1.000
_cell.angle_alpha   90.00
_cell.angle_beta   90.00
_cell.angle_gamma   90.00
#
_symmetry.space_group_name_H-M   'P 1'
#
loop_
_entity.id
_entity.type
_entity.pdbx_description
1 polymer ?
#
loop_
_entity_poly.entity_id
_entity_poly.type
_entity_poly.pdbx_seq_one_letter_code
_entity_poly.pdbx_strand_id
1 'polypeptide(L)'
;MKIASIMKVLVVILLLFQGIQSAPWSPSCPHECWCHDSYLSSIVDGWHPLNQTQQDAASLSTSNDDILFRAAICVQQHDTEIKTLLDRLPSQAEAMKIIQASDAPEIRLTVNHLTKFINLRALSLEGVEPNDISSSPNIILHSDSLRPLTQLKYLSLVNLELLDDPSPDEVTLFLMAQGEELSATPQITYYNIPKEEEAILPYEQFKKQQLEAQNEPWNGFSLLKNLEYLLIVGCQLPEAFSRGHSGAFTSLSHLKELTIRSSQMRVRLEVEPGNLMELESLSLADNELLEIEPGDLQGMGALHNLDLSGNQLTHLTENSFPFLPDLEWLDLSANPLRVVYPNTFANISSLRRLLLGSFRWKDEGITEEPIDGIEVVSVEFGPDSFNGLVKLQELWISQGHPEGNKGLHPNYFKDLSSLSELHIRGRLISIEADAFAANRRLQNLDLRKCQIRRLSVDAFQSLRKLRTLDLSFNELTQLPAGVFDPVSSSLKELWLNGNRLTTVPANIFATLTSTTKLIRLEGNPWHCTCQLNQLRATAVNKIKISDALTNRTGYQYDRRVAPLCASPEALKEQLCLTSCENR
;
A
#
# COMPACT_ATOMS: atom_id res chain seq x y z
N MET A 1 6.35 -31.35 -0.56
CA MET A 1 6.28 -32.20 0.65
C MET A 1 4.89 -32.04 1.25
N LYS A 2 4.09 -33.11 1.31
CA LYS A 2 2.69 -33.11 1.79
C LYS A 2 2.66 -33.02 3.33
N ILE A 3 2.76 -31.81 3.89
CA ILE A 3 2.59 -31.53 5.34
C ILE A 3 1.35 -30.62 5.59
N ALA A 4 0.64 -30.22 4.55
CA ALA A 4 -0.47 -29.24 4.63
C ALA A 4 -1.78 -29.75 5.28
N SER A 5 -1.85 -30.99 5.77
CA SER A 5 -3.12 -31.56 6.29
C SER A 5 -3.12 -31.84 7.80
N ILE A 6 -2.02 -31.57 8.53
CA ILE A 6 -1.91 -31.88 9.97
C ILE A 6 -1.42 -30.69 10.81
N MET A 7 -0.93 -29.61 10.21
CA MET A 7 -0.44 -28.43 10.96
C MET A 7 -1.39 -27.25 10.80
N LYS A 8 -2.10 -26.89 11.88
CA LYS A 8 -3.09 -25.80 11.90
C LYS A 8 -2.59 -24.48 12.47
N VAL A 9 -1.34 -24.37 12.93
CA VAL A 9 -0.70 -23.08 13.25
C VAL A 9 0.75 -23.13 12.81
N LEU A 10 1.17 -22.29 11.86
CA LEU A 10 2.56 -22.21 11.41
C LEU A 10 3.18 -20.90 11.92
N VAL A 11 3.61 -20.89 13.18
CA VAL A 11 4.36 -19.76 13.73
C VAL A 11 5.81 -19.81 13.26
N VAL A 12 6.09 -19.33 12.04
CA VAL A 12 7.46 -19.33 11.48
C VAL A 12 8.34 -18.28 12.16
N ILE A 13 8.87 -18.61 13.34
CA ILE A 13 9.77 -17.74 14.09
C ILE A 13 11.19 -17.80 13.52
N LEU A 14 11.43 -17.06 12.44
CA LEU A 14 12.78 -16.83 11.90
C LEU A 14 13.57 -15.94 12.87
N LEU A 15 14.38 -16.57 13.73
CA LEU A 15 15.35 -15.86 14.56
C LEU A 15 16.67 -15.73 13.81
N LEU A 16 17.26 -14.55 13.80
CA LEU A 16 18.56 -14.29 13.21
C LEU A 16 19.56 -13.93 14.31
N PHE A 17 20.75 -14.55 14.25
CA PHE A 17 21.90 -14.25 15.13
C PHE A 17 23.14 -14.00 14.29
N GLN A 18 23.87 -12.93 14.62
CA GLN A 18 25.17 -12.66 14.01
C GLN A 18 26.30 -13.33 14.84
N GLY A 19 26.97 -14.33 14.27
CA GLY A 19 28.24 -14.87 14.79
C GLY A 19 28.19 -16.26 15.46
N ILE A 20 29.23 -17.06 15.20
CA ILE A 20 29.36 -18.48 15.63
C ILE A 20 29.85 -18.62 17.09
N GLN A 21 30.24 -17.53 17.76
CA GLN A 21 30.84 -17.63 19.09
C GLN A 21 29.79 -17.58 20.21
N SER A 22 29.62 -18.75 20.83
CA SER A 22 28.65 -19.15 21.88
C SER A 22 27.28 -19.56 21.35
N ALA A 23 26.92 -20.82 21.59
CA ALA A 23 25.76 -21.48 21.02
C ALA A 23 24.45 -20.93 21.62
N PRO A 24 23.60 -20.22 20.86
CA PRO A 24 22.34 -19.68 21.40
C PRO A 24 21.34 -20.77 21.79
N TRP A 25 21.54 -22.00 21.29
CA TRP A 25 20.67 -23.16 21.52
C TRP A 25 21.28 -24.24 22.39
N SER A 26 22.36 -23.96 23.13
CA SER A 26 22.94 -24.99 24.00
C SER A 26 22.00 -25.30 25.18
N PRO A 27 21.46 -26.53 25.32
CA PRO A 27 21.90 -27.75 24.64
C PRO A 27 20.96 -28.34 23.55
N SER A 28 19.76 -27.83 23.30
CA SER A 28 18.90 -28.36 22.23
C SER A 28 17.94 -27.34 21.63
N CYS A 29 17.84 -27.31 20.29
CA CYS A 29 16.75 -26.67 19.56
C CYS A 29 15.41 -27.15 20.14
N PRO A 30 14.44 -26.26 20.44
CA PRO A 30 13.15 -26.64 21.01
C PRO A 30 12.49 -27.71 20.15
N HIS A 31 11.83 -28.68 20.78
CA HIS A 31 11.20 -29.79 20.06
C HIS A 31 10.10 -29.36 19.08
N GLU A 32 9.53 -28.17 19.25
CA GLU A 32 8.55 -27.55 18.34
C GLU A 32 9.21 -26.75 17.20
N CYS A 33 10.54 -26.70 17.13
CA CYS A 33 11.29 -25.89 16.17
C CYS A 33 12.26 -26.73 15.33
N TRP A 34 12.41 -26.34 14.07
CA TRP A 34 13.45 -26.80 13.17
C TRP A 34 14.52 -25.72 13.03
N CYS A 35 15.71 -25.98 13.56
CA CYS A 35 16.82 -25.02 13.52
C CYS A 35 17.81 -25.37 12.39
N HIS A 36 18.25 -24.38 11.63
CA HIS A 36 19.27 -24.54 10.59
C HIS A 36 20.13 -23.28 10.46
N ASP A 37 21.30 -23.42 9.87
CA ASP A 37 22.12 -22.27 9.51
C ASP A 37 21.71 -21.78 8.10
N SER A 38 21.69 -20.47 7.87
CA SER A 38 21.22 -19.80 6.65
C SER A 38 22.04 -18.55 6.33
N TYR A 39 21.95 -18.05 5.10
CA TYR A 39 22.62 -16.83 4.63
C TYR A 39 21.63 -15.65 4.52
N LEU A 40 22.09 -14.44 4.89
CA LEU A 40 21.28 -13.21 5.00
C LEU A 40 20.45 -12.88 3.75
N SER A 41 21.01 -13.07 2.56
CA SER A 41 20.40 -12.68 1.28
C SER A 41 19.08 -13.39 1.00
N SER A 42 18.86 -14.58 1.57
CA SER A 42 17.61 -15.34 1.42
C SER A 42 16.47 -14.87 2.32
N ILE A 43 16.77 -14.00 3.29
CA ILE A 43 15.86 -13.66 4.39
C ILE A 43 15.34 -12.23 4.22
N VAL A 44 16.20 -11.29 3.80
CA VAL A 44 15.85 -9.89 3.55
C VAL A 44 14.74 -9.74 2.47
N ASP A 45 14.73 -10.61 1.46
CA ASP A 45 13.69 -10.62 0.41
C ASP A 45 12.25 -10.85 0.94
N GLY A 46 12.10 -11.39 2.16
CA GLY A 46 10.79 -11.69 2.77
C GLY A 46 10.29 -10.65 3.79
N TRP A 47 11.03 -9.57 3.99
CA TRP A 47 10.73 -8.47 4.94
C TRP A 47 10.48 -7.14 4.25
N HIS A 48 10.91 -6.99 3.00
CA HIS A 48 10.55 -5.85 2.18
C HIS A 48 9.19 -6.08 1.51
N PRO A 49 8.31 -5.07 1.49
CA PRO A 49 7.23 -5.05 0.51
C PRO A 49 7.89 -5.07 -0.88
N LEU A 50 7.44 -5.99 -1.74
CA LEU A 50 8.02 -6.37 -3.04
C LEU A 50 8.19 -5.26 -4.10
N ASN A 51 8.09 -3.97 -3.73
CA ASN A 51 7.97 -2.85 -4.66
C ASN A 51 9.00 -1.73 -4.49
N GLN A 52 10.18 -2.00 -3.93
CA GLN A 52 11.34 -1.23 -4.38
C GLN A 52 11.70 -1.74 -5.78
N THR A 53 11.71 -0.84 -6.76
CA THR A 53 12.31 -1.12 -8.06
C THR A 53 13.63 -1.83 -7.83
N GLN A 54 13.85 -2.99 -8.48
CA GLN A 54 15.04 -3.86 -8.34
C GLN A 54 16.41 -3.16 -8.44
N GLN A 55 16.44 -1.85 -8.72
CA GLN A 55 17.61 -1.00 -8.75
C GLN A 55 18.04 -0.47 -7.36
N ASP A 56 17.14 -0.34 -6.39
CA ASP A 56 17.49 0.21 -5.06
C ASP A 56 17.82 -0.89 -4.02
N ALA A 57 17.28 -2.11 -4.20
CA ALA A 57 17.71 -3.30 -3.45
C ALA A 57 19.20 -3.66 -3.70
N ALA A 58 19.79 -3.17 -4.80
CA ALA A 58 21.19 -3.39 -5.12
C ALA A 58 22.16 -2.63 -4.19
N SER A 59 21.75 -1.53 -3.54
CA SER A 59 22.64 -0.77 -2.65
C SER A 59 22.89 -1.43 -1.29
N LEU A 60 21.99 -2.29 -0.81
CA LEU A 60 22.19 -3.07 0.42
C LEU A 60 23.05 -4.33 0.20
N SER A 61 23.33 -4.69 -1.06
CA SER A 61 24.17 -5.85 -1.43
C SER A 61 25.68 -5.57 -1.43
N THR A 62 26.12 -4.40 -0.95
CA THR A 62 27.53 -3.98 -1.01
C THR A 62 28.34 -4.40 0.22
N SER A 63 28.25 -5.67 0.62
CA SER A 63 29.37 -6.37 1.25
C SER A 63 29.21 -7.88 1.10
N ASN A 64 30.14 -8.50 0.38
CA ASN A 64 30.33 -9.95 0.29
C ASN A 64 30.86 -10.51 1.63
N ASP A 65 30.16 -10.26 2.73
CA ASP A 65 30.37 -11.00 3.96
C ASP A 65 29.25 -12.04 4.05
N ASP A 66 29.62 -13.31 3.85
CA ASP A 66 28.79 -14.48 4.14
C ASP A 66 28.50 -14.53 5.66
N ILE A 67 27.66 -13.61 6.13
CA ILE A 67 27.22 -13.58 7.52
C ILE A 67 26.28 -14.76 7.70
N LEU A 68 26.79 -15.79 8.37
CA LEU A 68 26.05 -17.00 8.71
C LEU A 68 25.07 -16.69 9.85
N PHE A 69 23.79 -16.87 9.60
CA PHE A 69 22.72 -16.74 10.58
C PHE A 69 22.20 -18.11 11.00
N ARG A 70 21.78 -18.26 12.25
CA ARG A 70 21.06 -19.46 12.69
C ARG A 70 19.57 -19.19 12.75
N ALA A 71 18.83 -19.71 11.79
CA ALA A 71 17.38 -19.65 11.73
C ALA A 71 16.72 -20.75 12.56
N ALA A 72 15.54 -20.47 13.07
CA ALA A 72 14.59 -21.46 13.56
C ALA A 72 13.29 -21.31 12.78
N ILE A 73 12.56 -22.41 12.61
CA ILE A 73 11.18 -22.41 12.13
C ILE A 73 10.40 -23.20 13.15
N CYS A 74 9.54 -22.52 13.89
CA CYS A 74 8.74 -23.13 14.93
C CYS A 74 7.33 -23.43 14.43
N VAL A 75 6.64 -24.35 15.10
CA VAL A 75 5.25 -24.69 14.82
C VAL A 75 4.53 -24.81 16.14
N GLN A 76 3.53 -23.96 16.36
CA GLN A 76 2.69 -24.04 17.56
C GLN A 76 1.72 -25.22 17.41
N GLN A 77 1.64 -26.07 18.43
CA GLN A 77 0.66 -27.15 18.49
C GLN A 77 -0.67 -26.64 19.07
N HIS A 78 -1.78 -27.34 18.80
CA HIS A 78 -3.15 -26.86 19.04
C HIS A 78 -3.42 -26.43 20.51
N ASP A 79 -2.71 -27.02 21.48
CA ASP A 79 -2.96 -26.84 22.92
C ASP A 79 -1.88 -26.03 23.66
N THR A 80 -0.85 -25.55 22.97
CA THR A 80 0.25 -24.77 23.59
C THR A 80 -0.01 -23.28 23.47
N GLU A 81 -0.05 -22.53 24.57
CA GLU A 81 -0.06 -21.06 24.53
C GLU A 81 1.21 -20.53 23.85
N ILE A 82 1.09 -19.48 23.03
CA ILE A 82 2.24 -18.87 22.33
C ILE A 82 3.36 -18.43 23.30
N LYS A 83 2.99 -18.06 24.52
CA LYS A 83 3.91 -17.76 25.61
C LYS A 83 4.92 -18.88 25.84
N THR A 84 4.46 -20.13 25.88
CA THR A 84 5.33 -21.29 26.15
C THR A 84 6.37 -21.49 25.06
N LEU A 85 6.01 -21.17 23.80
CA LEU A 85 6.93 -21.20 22.68
C LEU A 85 7.94 -20.06 22.78
N LEU A 86 7.48 -18.82 22.99
CA LEU A 86 8.33 -17.63 23.12
C LEU A 86 9.31 -17.72 24.31
N ASP A 87 8.88 -18.30 25.44
CA ASP A 87 9.73 -18.50 26.61
C ASP A 87 10.91 -19.44 26.34
N ARG A 88 10.78 -20.36 25.37
CA ARG A 88 11.84 -21.31 24.97
C ARG A 88 12.83 -20.71 23.97
N LEU A 89 12.49 -19.59 23.33
CA LEU A 89 13.37 -18.94 22.37
C LEU A 89 14.46 -18.11 23.06
N PRO A 90 15.65 -17.99 22.47
CA PRO A 90 16.72 -17.17 23.03
C PRO A 90 16.36 -15.68 23.00
N SER A 91 16.66 -14.96 24.08
CA SER A 91 16.44 -13.51 24.20
C SER A 91 17.32 -12.66 23.28
N GLN A 92 18.38 -13.25 22.72
CA GLN A 92 19.37 -12.58 21.86
C GLN A 92 18.90 -12.41 20.40
N ALA A 93 17.67 -12.82 20.08
CA ALA A 93 17.18 -12.75 18.71
C ALA A 93 17.13 -11.33 18.17
N GLU A 94 17.60 -11.16 16.92
CA GLU A 94 17.63 -9.86 16.23
C GLU A 94 16.52 -9.70 15.20
N ALA A 95 15.88 -10.80 14.78
CA ALA A 95 14.72 -10.77 13.90
C ALA A 95 13.68 -11.78 14.38
N MET A 96 12.40 -11.51 14.14
CA MET A 96 11.32 -12.43 14.47
C MET A 96 10.10 -12.24 13.57
N LYS A 97 9.73 -13.28 12.84
CA LYS A 97 8.50 -13.33 12.05
C LYS A 97 7.45 -14.20 12.77
N ILE A 98 6.20 -13.78 12.81
CA ILE A 98 5.07 -14.54 13.37
C ILE A 98 4.00 -14.52 12.29
N ILE A 99 3.71 -15.69 11.73
CA ILE A 99 2.72 -15.85 10.68
C ILE A 99 1.58 -16.70 11.22
N GLN A 100 0.35 -16.34 10.88
CA GLN A 100 -0.83 -17.13 11.19
C GLN A 100 -1.51 -17.63 9.91
N ALA A 101 -1.85 -18.92 9.88
CA ALA A 101 -2.61 -19.53 8.80
C ALA A 101 -4.12 -19.26 8.94
N SER A 102 -4.87 -19.32 7.83
CA SER A 102 -6.32 -19.04 7.74
C SER A 102 -7.18 -19.81 8.76
N ASP A 103 -6.82 -21.06 9.05
CA ASP A 103 -7.61 -22.01 9.84
C ASP A 103 -7.08 -22.19 11.29
N ALA A 104 -6.22 -21.28 11.74
CA ALA A 104 -5.54 -21.34 13.03
C ALA A 104 -6.37 -20.67 14.16
N PRO A 105 -6.36 -21.20 15.42
CA PRO A 105 -6.93 -20.49 16.57
C PRO A 105 -6.26 -19.14 16.81
N GLU A 106 -7.03 -18.17 17.36
CA GLU A 106 -6.55 -16.81 17.66
C GLU A 106 -5.24 -16.79 18.46
N ILE A 107 -4.28 -15.97 18.03
CA ILE A 107 -3.05 -15.71 18.76
C ILE A 107 -3.22 -14.40 19.54
N ARG A 108 -3.17 -14.48 20.87
CA ARG A 108 -3.17 -13.30 21.74
C ARG A 108 -1.75 -12.93 22.12
N LEU A 109 -1.27 -11.79 21.61
CA LEU A 109 0.04 -11.24 21.96
C LEU A 109 -0.15 -10.05 22.90
N THR A 110 0.69 -9.98 23.91
CA THR A 110 0.71 -8.89 24.88
C THR A 110 2.13 -8.37 25.04
N VAL A 111 2.30 -7.18 25.60
CA VAL A 111 3.62 -6.55 25.82
C VAL A 111 4.57 -7.49 26.57
N ASN A 112 4.05 -8.24 27.54
CA ASN A 112 4.83 -9.18 28.34
C ASN A 112 5.53 -10.25 27.49
N HIS A 113 4.90 -10.69 26.39
CA HIS A 113 5.45 -11.70 25.50
C HIS A 113 6.69 -11.21 24.73
N LEU A 114 6.79 -9.91 24.46
CA LEU A 114 7.88 -9.33 23.66
C LEU A 114 9.01 -8.76 24.52
N THR A 115 8.78 -8.54 25.82
CA THR A 115 9.77 -7.94 26.75
C THR A 115 11.11 -8.69 26.83
N LYS A 116 11.14 -9.98 26.51
CA LYS A 116 12.35 -10.80 26.48
C LYS A 116 13.27 -10.46 25.29
N PHE A 117 12.74 -9.91 24.21
CA PHE A 117 13.42 -9.76 22.91
C PHE A 117 13.81 -8.30 22.61
N ILE A 118 14.41 -7.62 23.57
CA ILE A 118 14.82 -6.19 23.44
C ILE A 118 15.88 -5.92 22.37
N ASN A 119 16.52 -6.97 21.84
CA ASN A 119 17.55 -6.87 20.80
C ASN A 119 16.97 -6.99 19.37
N LEU A 120 15.64 -7.13 19.23
CA LEU A 120 15.01 -7.19 17.92
C LEU A 120 15.28 -5.91 17.13
N ARG A 121 15.78 -6.12 15.92
CA ARG A 121 15.89 -5.16 14.83
C ARG A 121 14.78 -5.32 13.80
N ALA A 122 14.22 -6.52 13.65
CA ALA A 122 13.10 -6.78 12.75
C ALA A 122 11.99 -7.58 13.43
N LEU A 123 10.74 -7.10 13.38
CA LEU A 123 9.56 -7.79 13.89
C LEU A 123 8.44 -7.79 12.86
N SER A 124 7.96 -8.97 12.47
CA SER A 124 6.85 -9.15 11.53
C SER A 124 5.75 -9.94 12.20
N LEU A 125 4.55 -9.38 12.20
CA LEU A 125 3.31 -9.97 12.68
C LEU A 125 2.34 -10.03 11.51
N GLU A 126 2.14 -11.22 10.97
CA GLU A 126 1.32 -11.47 9.78
C GLU A 126 0.14 -12.37 10.17
N GLY A 127 -1.02 -11.74 10.33
CA GLY A 127 -2.30 -12.40 10.43
C GLY A 127 -2.88 -12.75 9.05
N VAL A 128 -4.15 -13.10 9.03
CA VAL A 128 -4.87 -13.48 7.82
C VAL A 128 -5.45 -12.21 7.19
N GLU A 129 -5.10 -11.93 5.94
CA GLU A 129 -5.67 -10.80 5.22
C GLU A 129 -7.17 -11.04 4.96
N PRO A 130 -8.05 -10.03 5.15
CA PRO A 130 -9.50 -10.17 5.02
C PRO A 130 -10.03 -10.39 3.59
N ASN A 131 -9.17 -10.75 2.63
CA ASN A 131 -9.58 -11.07 1.25
C ASN A 131 -10.45 -12.34 1.17
N ASP A 132 -10.43 -13.18 2.20
CA ASP A 132 -11.41 -14.26 2.38
C ASP A 132 -12.60 -13.75 3.20
N ILE A 133 -13.77 -13.68 2.56
CA ILE A 133 -15.06 -13.17 3.07
C ILE A 133 -15.56 -13.92 4.35
N SER A 134 -14.80 -14.91 4.84
CA SER A 134 -15.11 -15.70 6.04
C SER A 134 -14.01 -15.70 7.12
N SER A 135 -12.90 -14.98 6.97
CA SER A 135 -11.80 -15.00 7.96
C SER A 135 -11.80 -13.75 8.84
N SER A 136 -11.97 -13.93 10.15
CA SER A 136 -11.67 -12.91 11.16
C SER A 136 -10.16 -12.61 11.21
N PRO A 137 -9.74 -11.41 11.63
CA PRO A 137 -8.33 -11.17 11.98
C PRO A 137 -7.96 -12.07 13.15
N ASN A 138 -6.84 -12.79 13.04
CA ASN A 138 -6.56 -13.90 13.95
C ASN A 138 -5.41 -13.62 14.96
N ILE A 139 -4.54 -12.63 14.71
CA ILE A 139 -3.58 -12.14 15.71
C ILE A 139 -4.20 -10.93 16.42
N ILE A 140 -4.40 -11.03 17.73
CA ILE A 140 -4.95 -9.96 18.56
C ILE A 140 -3.83 -9.39 19.43
N LEU A 141 -3.50 -8.13 19.20
CA LEU A 141 -2.62 -7.36 20.08
C LEU A 141 -3.44 -6.83 21.26
N HIS A 142 -3.18 -7.35 22.45
CA HIS A 142 -3.94 -7.01 23.65
C HIS A 142 -3.17 -6.02 24.55
N SER A 143 -3.91 -5.09 25.17
CA SER A 143 -3.37 -4.18 26.18
C SER A 143 -3.38 -4.86 27.55
N ASP A 144 -2.21 -5.31 28.03
CA ASP A 144 -2.05 -5.67 29.45
C ASP A 144 -1.90 -4.39 30.29
N SER A 145 -2.80 -3.42 30.15
CA SER A 145 -2.84 -2.23 31.00
C SER A 145 -3.49 -2.56 32.35
N LEU A 146 -3.19 -3.72 32.94
CA LEU A 146 -3.38 -3.91 34.37
C LEU A 146 -2.13 -3.38 35.03
N ARG A 147 -2.23 -2.17 35.61
CA ARG A 147 -1.24 -1.68 36.58
C ARG A 147 -0.88 -2.84 37.53
N PRO A 148 0.36 -2.94 38.05
CA PRO A 148 0.52 -3.55 39.35
C PRO A 148 -0.44 -2.79 40.28
N LEU A 149 -1.44 -3.49 40.84
CA LEU A 149 -2.50 -2.97 41.73
C LEU A 149 -2.00 -2.22 42.97
N THR A 150 -0.71 -1.91 43.05
CA THR A 150 -0.04 -1.07 44.04
C THR A 150 -0.59 0.36 44.17
N GLN A 151 -1.44 0.82 43.24
CA GLN A 151 -2.12 2.12 43.34
C GLN A 151 -3.65 2.05 43.12
N LEU A 152 -4.26 0.87 43.09
CA LEU A 152 -5.73 0.79 43.11
C LEU A 152 -6.19 1.02 44.54
N LYS A 153 -6.54 2.26 44.91
CA LYS A 153 -7.16 2.54 46.21
C LYS A 153 -8.60 2.03 46.29
N TYR A 154 -9.28 1.83 45.16
CA TYR A 154 -10.70 1.45 45.12
C TYR A 154 -11.01 0.54 43.92
N LEU A 155 -11.74 -0.55 44.19
CA LEU A 155 -12.22 -1.53 43.20
C LEU A 155 -13.69 -1.21 42.85
N SER A 156 -14.02 -1.09 41.56
CA SER A 156 -15.41 -0.91 41.12
C SER A 156 -16.09 -2.28 40.95
N LEU A 157 -17.16 -2.53 41.71
CA LEU A 157 -17.98 -3.75 41.65
C LEU A 157 -19.28 -3.51 40.85
N VAL A 158 -19.18 -2.95 39.65
CA VAL A 158 -20.37 -2.73 38.79
C VAL A 158 -20.45 -3.84 37.74
N ASN A 159 -21.15 -4.91 38.13
CA ASN A 159 -21.82 -5.96 37.32
C ASN A 159 -21.89 -7.27 38.14
N LEU A 160 -22.46 -7.19 39.34
CA LEU A 160 -22.91 -8.38 40.05
C LEU A 160 -24.36 -8.63 39.65
N GLU A 161 -24.59 -9.66 38.83
CA GLU A 161 -25.93 -10.24 38.70
C GLU A 161 -26.25 -10.96 40.01
N LEU A 162 -27.28 -10.47 40.70
CA LEU A 162 -27.87 -11.14 41.84
C LEU A 162 -28.58 -12.40 41.32
N LEU A 163 -27.97 -13.56 41.56
CA LEU A 163 -28.67 -14.83 41.47
C LEU A 163 -29.56 -14.94 42.72
N ASP A 164 -30.86 -14.81 42.47
CA ASP A 164 -31.98 -14.94 43.40
C ASP A 164 -32.18 -13.79 44.40
N ASP A 165 -33.41 -13.27 44.39
CA ASP A 165 -33.93 -12.14 45.16
C ASP A 165 -34.12 -12.52 46.64
N PRO A 166 -33.46 -11.84 47.62
CA PRO A 166 -33.85 -11.92 49.01
C PRO A 166 -34.23 -10.55 49.59
N SER A 167 -35.07 -10.61 50.62
CA SER A 167 -35.65 -9.48 51.36
C SER A 167 -34.65 -8.41 51.84
N PRO A 168 -35.13 -7.18 52.16
CA PRO A 168 -34.32 -5.94 52.16
C PRO A 168 -33.19 -5.80 53.20
N ASP A 169 -32.92 -6.79 54.04
CA ASP A 169 -32.07 -6.59 55.23
C ASP A 169 -30.82 -7.51 55.31
N GLU A 170 -30.55 -8.40 54.36
CA GLU A 170 -29.31 -9.21 54.40
C GLU A 170 -28.74 -9.46 52.99
N VAL A 171 -27.75 -8.67 52.57
CA VAL A 171 -26.88 -9.02 51.44
C VAL A 171 -25.56 -9.57 52.00
N THR A 172 -25.39 -10.88 51.92
CA THR A 172 -24.12 -11.55 52.25
C THR A 172 -23.32 -11.75 50.97
N LEU A 173 -22.14 -11.14 50.86
CA LEU A 173 -21.21 -11.33 49.74
C LEU A 173 -20.31 -12.55 50.00
N PHE A 174 -20.42 -13.57 49.14
CA PHE A 174 -19.49 -14.70 49.11
C PHE A 174 -18.41 -14.45 48.05
N LEU A 175 -17.15 -14.36 48.49
CA LEU A 175 -15.99 -14.46 47.60
C LEU A 175 -15.50 -15.90 47.66
N MET A 176 -15.76 -16.68 46.60
CA MET A 176 -15.11 -17.98 46.43
C MET A 176 -13.84 -17.83 45.60
N ALA A 177 -12.69 -18.12 46.21
CA ALA A 177 -11.52 -18.56 45.44
C ALA A 177 -11.81 -19.99 44.95
N GLN A 178 -11.54 -20.27 43.67
CA GLN A 178 -11.70 -21.64 43.15
C GLN A 178 -10.74 -22.59 43.88
N GLY A 179 -11.34 -23.57 44.58
CA GLY A 179 -10.66 -24.78 45.03
C GLY A 179 -10.32 -24.82 46.53
N GLU A 180 -11.32 -25.07 47.39
CA GLU A 180 -11.16 -25.79 48.66
C GLU A 180 -12.57 -26.20 49.17
N GLU A 181 -12.79 -27.49 49.41
CA GLU A 181 -13.98 -28.00 50.11
C GLU A 181 -13.87 -27.66 51.59
N LEU A 182 -14.83 -26.93 52.17
CA LEU A 182 -14.88 -26.78 53.62
C LEU A 182 -16.30 -26.96 54.16
N SER A 183 -16.44 -28.06 54.88
CA SER A 183 -17.40 -28.24 55.97
C SER A 183 -17.21 -27.19 57.06
N ALA A 184 -18.32 -26.84 57.70
CA ALA A 184 -18.47 -26.14 58.98
C ALA A 184 -18.67 -24.61 58.93
N THR A 185 -19.69 -24.21 59.69
CA THR A 185 -20.34 -22.91 59.83
C THR A 185 -19.40 -21.73 60.14
N PRO A 186 -19.56 -20.56 59.48
CA PRO A 186 -18.74 -19.39 59.79
C PRO A 186 -19.24 -18.64 61.04
N GLN A 187 -18.32 -18.31 61.95
CA GLN A 187 -18.56 -17.35 63.03
C GLN A 187 -18.43 -15.91 62.48
N ILE A 188 -19.44 -15.07 62.74
CA ILE A 188 -19.45 -13.66 62.34
C ILE A 188 -18.66 -12.85 63.37
N THR A 189 -17.61 -12.16 62.91
CA THR A 189 -16.90 -11.14 63.71
C THR A 189 -17.16 -9.77 63.09
N TYR A 190 -17.78 -8.86 63.86
CA TYR A 190 -18.08 -7.51 63.41
C TYR A 190 -16.88 -6.58 63.59
N TYR A 191 -16.45 -5.91 62.52
CA TYR A 191 -15.51 -4.78 62.60
C TYR A 191 -16.30 -3.46 62.52
N ASN A 192 -16.09 -2.58 63.50
CA ASN A 192 -16.58 -1.20 63.43
C ASN A 192 -15.66 -0.38 62.51
N ILE A 193 -16.18 0.04 61.36
CA ILE A 193 -15.47 0.96 60.46
C ILE A 193 -15.57 2.38 61.05
N PRO A 194 -14.44 3.08 61.28
CA PRO A 194 -14.48 4.47 61.75
C PRO A 194 -15.11 5.38 60.69
N LYS A 195 -15.96 6.31 61.13
CA LYS A 195 -16.43 7.43 60.30
C LYS A 195 -15.28 8.41 60.07
N GLU A 196 -14.42 8.12 59.11
CA GLU A 196 -13.68 9.16 58.41
C GLU A 196 -14.36 9.37 57.06
N GLU A 197 -14.69 10.62 56.75
CA GLU A 197 -15.18 11.05 55.44
C GLU A 197 -14.07 10.82 54.40
N GLU A 198 -13.87 9.57 53.98
CA GLU A 198 -13.18 9.30 52.72
C GLU A 198 -14.09 9.77 51.60
N ALA A 199 -13.70 10.90 51.00
CA ALA A 199 -14.41 11.56 49.92
C ALA A 199 -14.81 10.54 48.84
N ILE A 200 -16.10 10.25 48.76
CA ILE A 200 -16.71 9.63 47.59
C ILE A 200 -16.32 10.50 46.41
N LEU A 201 -15.50 9.95 45.50
CA LEU A 201 -15.08 10.66 44.30
C LEU A 201 -16.35 11.09 43.57
N PRO A 202 -16.61 12.40 43.39
CA PRO A 202 -17.80 12.87 42.69
C PRO A 202 -17.93 12.15 41.34
N TYR A 203 -19.13 11.75 40.96
CA TYR A 203 -19.38 10.98 39.74
C TYR A 203 -18.71 11.57 38.49
N GLU A 204 -18.62 12.90 38.41
CA GLU A 204 -17.91 13.60 37.34
C GLU A 204 -16.39 13.39 37.37
N GLN A 205 -15.75 13.31 38.55
CA GLN A 205 -14.33 12.95 38.67
C GLN A 205 -14.10 11.47 38.36
N PHE A 206 -15.01 10.57 38.72
CA PHE A 206 -14.93 9.16 38.33
C PHE A 206 -15.06 8.99 36.82
N LYS A 207 -16.03 9.70 36.21
CA LYS A 207 -16.23 9.70 34.76
C LYS A 207 -15.03 10.32 34.04
N LYS A 208 -14.45 11.38 34.59
CA LYS A 208 -13.21 11.99 34.10
C LYS A 208 -12.02 11.02 34.21
N GLN A 209 -11.86 10.32 35.33
CA GLN A 209 -10.81 9.31 35.50
C GLN A 209 -11.02 8.07 34.63
N GLN A 210 -12.27 7.67 34.34
CA GLN A 210 -12.57 6.62 33.36
C GLN A 210 -12.24 7.09 31.93
N LEU A 211 -12.56 8.33 31.59
CA LEU A 211 -12.16 8.94 30.31
C LEU A 211 -10.63 9.06 30.19
N GLU A 212 -9.95 9.45 31.26
CA GLU A 212 -8.47 9.52 31.33
C GLU A 212 -7.85 8.11 31.26
N ALA A 213 -8.40 7.10 31.94
CA ALA A 213 -7.96 5.70 31.86
C ALA A 213 -8.27 5.04 30.51
N GLN A 214 -9.32 5.50 29.81
CA GLN A 214 -9.63 5.10 28.43
C GLN A 214 -8.72 5.77 27.40
N ASN A 215 -7.96 6.80 27.77
CA ASN A 215 -7.03 7.55 26.90
C ASN A 215 -5.54 7.22 27.17
N GLU A 216 -5.25 6.19 27.97
CA GLU A 216 -3.87 5.78 28.24
C GLU A 216 -3.20 5.21 26.98
N PRO A 217 -1.98 5.67 26.63
CA PRO A 217 -1.33 5.24 25.43
C PRO A 217 -0.93 3.76 25.48
N TRP A 218 -1.21 3.02 24.41
CA TRP A 218 -0.71 1.65 24.28
C TRP A 218 0.78 1.66 23.93
N ASN A 219 1.64 1.33 24.88
CA ASN A 219 3.11 1.42 24.72
C ASN A 219 3.79 0.10 24.28
N GLY A 220 3.09 -0.72 23.50
CA GLY A 220 3.46 -2.14 23.37
C GLY A 220 4.81 -2.44 22.70
N PHE A 221 5.29 -1.57 21.81
CA PHE A 221 6.61 -1.71 21.19
C PHE A 221 7.69 -0.81 21.80
N SER A 222 7.35 0.01 22.80
CA SER A 222 8.27 1.02 23.38
C SER A 222 9.55 0.45 24.00
N LEU A 223 9.55 -0.84 24.35
CA LEU A 223 10.71 -1.55 24.89
C LEU A 223 11.67 -2.07 23.79
N LEU A 224 11.22 -2.16 22.54
CA LEU A 224 11.98 -2.67 21.40
C LEU A 224 12.77 -1.55 20.71
N LYS A 225 13.61 -0.83 21.47
CA LYS A 225 14.28 0.41 21.01
C LYS A 225 15.26 0.23 19.83
N ASN A 226 15.71 -1.01 19.58
CA ASN A 226 16.63 -1.34 18.50
C ASN A 226 15.92 -1.69 17.19
N LEU A 227 14.59 -1.60 17.16
CA LEU A 227 13.81 -2.01 16.00
C LEU A 227 14.09 -1.07 14.82
N GLU A 228 14.52 -1.65 13.71
CA GLU A 228 14.75 -1.00 12.42
C GLU A 228 13.59 -1.28 11.45
N TYR A 229 12.93 -2.45 11.57
CA TYR A 229 11.84 -2.89 10.70
C TYR A 229 10.66 -3.43 11.53
N LEU A 230 9.47 -2.87 11.32
CA LEU A 230 8.23 -3.34 11.95
C LEU A 230 7.15 -3.55 10.88
N LEU A 231 6.69 -4.78 10.76
CA LEU A 231 5.62 -5.18 9.85
C LEU A 231 4.44 -5.76 10.65
N ILE A 232 3.26 -5.19 10.46
CA ILE A 232 2.01 -5.62 11.07
C ILE A 232 0.98 -5.72 9.95
N VAL A 233 0.58 -6.94 9.58
CA VAL A 233 -0.38 -7.19 8.49
C VAL A 233 -1.51 -8.07 9.01
N GLY A 234 -2.76 -7.74 8.71
CA GLY A 234 -3.90 -8.61 9.03
C GLY A 234 -4.09 -8.85 10.54
N CYS A 235 -3.60 -7.94 11.39
CA CYS A 235 -3.69 -8.05 12.85
C CYS A 235 -4.85 -7.21 13.40
N GLN A 236 -5.48 -7.68 14.47
CA GLN A 236 -6.42 -6.86 15.24
C GLN A 236 -5.65 -6.01 16.26
N LEU A 237 -5.66 -4.70 16.02
CA LEU A 237 -5.03 -3.71 16.89
C LEU A 237 -5.90 -3.40 18.12
N PRO A 238 -5.31 -3.08 19.29
CA PRO A 238 -6.08 -2.69 20.45
C PRO A 238 -6.80 -1.36 20.21
N GLU A 239 -7.98 -1.17 20.80
CA GLU A 239 -8.78 0.03 20.57
C GLU A 239 -8.04 1.33 20.91
N ALA A 240 -7.16 1.34 21.92
CA ALA A 240 -6.32 2.49 22.27
C ALA A 240 -5.34 2.86 21.13
N PHE A 241 -4.76 1.85 20.48
CA PHE A 241 -3.94 2.04 19.28
C PHE A 241 -4.80 2.63 18.15
N SER A 242 -5.99 2.07 17.95
CA SER A 242 -6.95 2.52 16.93
C SER A 242 -7.65 3.84 17.27
N ARG A 243 -7.42 4.45 18.44
CA ARG A 243 -7.96 5.76 18.87
C ARG A 243 -6.93 6.88 18.80
N GLY A 244 -5.77 6.63 18.18
CA GLY A 244 -4.69 7.61 18.00
C GLY A 244 -3.87 7.94 19.26
N HIS A 245 -4.30 7.45 20.42
CA HIS A 245 -3.56 7.53 21.67
C HIS A 245 -2.58 6.36 21.73
N SER A 246 -1.61 6.35 20.81
CA SER A 246 -0.68 5.23 20.66
C SER A 246 0.74 5.67 20.98
N GLY A 247 1.16 5.43 22.22
CA GLY A 247 2.58 5.48 22.56
C GLY A 247 3.36 4.25 22.06
N ALA A 248 2.79 3.48 21.13
CA ALA A 248 3.36 2.24 20.60
C ALA A 248 4.77 2.46 20.07
N PHE A 249 4.94 3.60 19.40
CA PHE A 249 6.16 3.97 18.68
C PHE A 249 7.07 4.88 19.51
N THR A 250 6.72 5.14 20.76
CA THR A 250 7.56 5.91 21.68
C THR A 250 8.90 5.22 21.82
N SER A 251 10.00 5.97 21.69
CA SER A 251 11.38 5.48 21.76
C SER A 251 11.84 4.58 20.60
N LEU A 252 11.09 4.47 19.51
CA LEU A 252 11.53 3.78 18.28
C LEU A 252 12.30 4.74 17.36
N SER A 253 13.42 5.31 17.83
CA SER A 253 14.16 6.32 17.05
C SER A 253 14.91 5.76 15.84
N HIS A 254 15.25 4.47 15.86
CA HIS A 254 16.02 3.76 14.82
C HIS A 254 15.16 3.04 13.78
N LEU A 255 13.83 3.17 13.89
CA LEU A 255 12.91 2.53 12.96
C LEU A 255 13.05 3.18 11.59
N LYS A 256 13.41 2.39 10.58
CA LYS A 256 13.57 2.79 9.18
C LYS A 256 12.34 2.47 8.35
N GLU A 257 11.69 1.35 8.66
CA GLU A 257 10.51 0.90 7.94
C GLU A 257 9.39 0.49 8.91
N LEU A 258 8.21 1.07 8.72
CA LEU A 258 6.99 0.76 9.45
C LEU A 258 5.88 0.45 8.46
N THR A 259 5.38 -0.78 8.49
CA THR A 259 4.22 -1.20 7.71
C THR A 259 3.12 -1.68 8.63
N ILE A 260 1.95 -1.07 8.54
CA ILE A 260 0.72 -1.47 9.21
C ILE A 260 -0.36 -1.58 8.14
N ARG A 261 -0.72 -2.80 7.74
CA ARG A 261 -1.63 -3.05 6.61
C ARG A 261 -2.80 -3.93 7.03
N SER A 262 -3.99 -3.70 6.47
CA SER A 262 -5.16 -4.56 6.70
C SER A 262 -5.45 -4.83 8.17
N SER A 263 -5.22 -3.83 9.03
CA SER A 263 -5.29 -3.96 10.49
C SER A 263 -6.43 -3.13 11.09
N GLN A 264 -7.42 -2.76 10.27
CA GLN A 264 -8.64 -2.01 10.65
C GLN A 264 -8.34 -0.69 11.36
N MET A 265 -7.21 -0.05 11.03
CA MET A 265 -6.81 1.20 11.65
C MET A 265 -7.71 2.34 11.15
N ARG A 266 -8.49 2.93 12.06
CA ARG A 266 -9.45 4.01 11.73
C ARG A 266 -8.92 5.42 12.00
N VAL A 267 -8.01 5.54 12.95
CA VAL A 267 -7.60 6.83 13.53
C VAL A 267 -6.12 7.05 13.30
N ARG A 268 -5.74 8.32 13.42
CA ARG A 268 -4.45 8.93 13.20
C ARG A 268 -3.29 8.27 13.96
N LEU A 269 -2.10 8.39 13.39
CA LEU A 269 -0.84 8.10 14.08
C LEU A 269 -0.35 9.37 14.79
N GLU A 270 -0.83 9.69 15.98
CA GLU A 270 -0.20 10.77 16.73
C GLU A 270 1.17 10.31 17.25
N VAL A 271 2.24 10.89 16.69
CA VAL A 271 3.61 10.57 17.09
C VAL A 271 4.18 11.75 17.87
N GLU A 272 4.63 11.50 19.10
CA GLU A 272 5.28 12.55 19.88
C GLU A 272 6.57 13.04 19.18
N PRO A 273 6.84 14.36 19.18
CA PRO A 273 8.04 14.92 18.56
C PRO A 273 9.33 14.26 19.05
N GLY A 274 10.18 13.84 18.11
CA GLY A 274 11.46 13.18 18.40
C GLY A 274 11.46 11.65 18.27
N ASN A 275 10.31 11.04 18.00
CA ASN A 275 10.21 9.63 17.61
C ASN A 275 10.23 9.46 16.08
N LEU A 276 10.58 8.27 15.59
CA LEU A 276 10.56 7.92 14.15
C LEU A 276 11.40 8.85 13.25
N MET A 277 12.47 9.45 13.79
CA MET A 277 13.29 10.43 13.04
C MET A 277 14.12 9.81 11.91
N GLU A 278 14.43 8.52 12.01
CA GLU A 278 15.15 7.75 10.99
C GLU A 278 14.20 6.99 10.04
N LEU A 279 12.88 7.21 10.14
CA LEU A 279 11.89 6.49 9.34
C LEU A 279 11.98 6.92 7.87
N GLU A 280 12.34 5.98 7.01
CA GLU A 280 12.50 6.15 5.57
C GLU A 280 11.26 5.68 4.80
N SER A 281 10.54 4.68 5.31
CA SER A 281 9.36 4.09 4.66
C SER A 281 8.21 3.88 5.65
N LEU A 282 7.03 4.40 5.31
CA LEU A 282 5.79 4.21 6.05
C LEU A 282 4.69 3.70 5.12
N SER A 283 4.13 2.53 5.43
CA SER A 283 2.93 2.03 4.76
C SER A 283 1.79 1.84 5.75
N LEU A 284 0.69 2.52 5.48
CA LEU A 284 -0.59 2.40 6.18
C LEU A 284 -1.68 1.89 5.23
N ALA A 285 -1.29 1.13 4.21
CA ALA A 285 -2.18 0.70 3.15
C ALA A 285 -3.31 -0.22 3.64
N ASP A 286 -4.43 -0.21 2.92
CA ASP A 286 -5.58 -1.09 3.15
C ASP A 286 -6.08 -1.06 4.61
N ASN A 287 -6.11 0.12 5.22
CA ASN A 287 -6.75 0.38 6.52
C ASN A 287 -8.06 1.18 6.33
N GLU A 288 -8.53 1.84 7.39
CA GLU A 288 -9.80 2.57 7.43
C GLU A 288 -9.59 4.06 7.71
N LEU A 289 -8.45 4.64 7.31
CA LEU A 289 -8.13 6.05 7.55
C LEU A 289 -9.09 6.98 6.79
N LEU A 290 -9.67 7.94 7.50
CA LEU A 290 -10.63 8.91 6.94
C LEU A 290 -9.98 10.23 6.50
N GLU A 291 -8.90 10.62 7.18
CA GLU A 291 -8.18 11.87 6.98
C GLU A 291 -6.72 11.71 7.40
N ILE A 292 -5.88 12.67 7.00
CA ILE A 292 -4.50 12.81 7.46
C ILE A 292 -4.22 14.27 7.80
N GLU A 293 -3.57 14.49 8.93
CA GLU A 293 -3.16 15.80 9.43
C GLU A 293 -1.64 15.92 9.56
N PRO A 294 -1.08 17.15 9.63
CA PRO A 294 0.36 17.36 9.73
C PRO A 294 0.98 16.74 10.98
N GLY A 295 0.20 16.64 12.05
CA GLY A 295 0.62 16.00 13.31
C GLY A 295 0.92 14.52 13.15
N ASP A 296 0.24 13.84 12.22
CA ASP A 296 0.31 12.38 12.06
C ASP A 296 1.67 11.93 11.50
N LEU A 297 2.34 12.84 10.79
CA LEU A 297 3.64 12.63 10.14
C LEU A 297 4.71 13.56 10.72
N GLN A 298 4.42 14.20 11.86
CA GLN A 298 5.35 15.15 12.48
C GLN A 298 6.59 14.40 12.98
N GLY A 299 7.77 14.90 12.62
CA GLY A 299 9.05 14.31 13.05
C GLY A 299 9.64 13.28 12.07
N MET A 300 8.89 12.81 11.08
CA MET A 300 9.35 11.87 10.05
C MET A 300 10.12 12.59 8.92
N GLY A 301 11.14 13.37 9.29
CA GLY A 301 11.87 14.24 8.35
C GLY A 301 12.67 13.48 7.28
N ALA A 302 13.04 12.22 7.55
CA ALA A 302 13.79 11.34 6.66
C ALA A 302 12.88 10.46 5.78
N LEU A 303 11.57 10.68 5.77
CA LEU A 303 10.62 9.82 5.05
C LEU A 303 10.76 9.98 3.54
N HIS A 304 11.08 8.90 2.84
CA HIS A 304 11.21 8.82 1.38
C HIS A 304 9.97 8.21 0.73
N ASN A 305 9.32 7.26 1.41
CA ASN A 305 8.21 6.47 0.87
C ASN A 305 7.00 6.53 1.80
N LEU A 306 5.85 6.93 1.26
CA LEU A 306 4.58 6.96 1.98
C LEU A 306 3.48 6.28 1.19
N ASP A 307 2.98 5.16 1.71
CA ASP A 307 1.85 4.42 1.15
C ASP A 307 0.61 4.60 2.01
N LEU A 308 -0.38 5.30 1.47
CA LEU A 308 -1.69 5.52 2.06
C LEU A 308 -2.80 4.87 1.21
N SER A 309 -2.44 3.95 0.31
CA SER A 309 -3.37 3.34 -0.63
C SER A 309 -4.45 2.50 0.07
N GLY A 310 -5.62 2.33 -0.54
CA GLY A 310 -6.67 1.45 -0.02
C GLY A 310 -7.31 1.92 1.30
N ASN A 311 -7.22 3.21 1.62
CA ASN A 311 -7.88 3.82 2.78
C ASN A 311 -9.21 4.48 2.38
N GLN A 312 -9.80 5.24 3.30
CA GLN A 312 -11.07 5.95 3.13
C GLN A 312 -10.89 7.48 3.05
N LEU A 313 -9.72 7.93 2.56
CA LEU A 313 -9.40 9.36 2.43
C LEU A 313 -10.31 10.01 1.38
N THR A 314 -11.12 10.98 1.80
CA THR A 314 -12.10 11.64 0.91
C THR A 314 -11.61 12.98 0.34
N HIS A 315 -10.71 13.64 1.06
CA HIS A 315 -10.17 14.96 0.70
C HIS A 315 -8.75 15.13 1.23
N LEU A 316 -7.97 15.97 0.55
CA LEU A 316 -6.64 16.40 0.98
C LEU A 316 -6.51 17.90 0.78
N THR A 317 -5.97 18.61 1.76
CA THR A 317 -5.82 20.07 1.74
C THR A 317 -4.33 20.45 1.68
N GLU A 318 -4.05 21.74 1.52
CA GLU A 318 -2.69 22.29 1.63
C GLU A 318 -2.04 22.04 3.01
N ASN A 319 -2.86 21.72 4.02
CA ASN A 319 -2.42 21.40 5.37
C ASN A 319 -2.56 19.91 5.68
N SER A 320 -2.71 19.01 4.70
CA SER A 320 -2.77 17.57 4.99
C SER A 320 -1.40 16.96 5.31
N PHE A 321 -0.32 17.52 4.74
CA PHE A 321 1.03 17.02 4.93
C PHE A 321 1.92 18.07 5.60
N PRO A 322 2.78 17.68 6.56
CA PRO A 322 3.83 18.57 7.05
C PRO A 322 4.90 18.73 5.96
N PHE A 323 5.90 19.56 6.24
CA PHE A 323 7.06 19.67 5.36
C PHE A 323 7.90 18.40 5.43
N LEU A 324 7.92 17.62 4.35
CA LEU A 324 8.70 16.38 4.22
C LEU A 324 9.71 16.55 3.06
N PRO A 325 10.96 16.95 3.36
CA PRO A 325 11.93 17.39 2.35
C PRO A 325 12.48 16.26 1.46
N ASP A 326 12.43 15.03 1.97
CA ASP A 326 13.03 13.85 1.33
C ASP A 326 11.98 12.89 0.73
N LEU A 327 10.69 13.23 0.84
CA LEU A 327 9.60 12.36 0.36
C LEU A 327 9.63 12.27 -1.18
N GLU A 328 9.92 11.08 -1.71
CA GLU A 328 10.07 10.84 -3.14
C GLU A 328 8.91 10.07 -3.76
N TRP A 329 8.24 9.19 -3.00
CA TRP A 329 7.13 8.37 -3.47
C TRP A 329 5.91 8.48 -2.54
N LEU A 330 4.75 8.79 -3.13
CA LEU A 330 3.47 8.85 -2.45
C LEU A 330 2.41 8.06 -3.23
N ASP A 331 1.80 7.08 -2.56
CA ASP A 331 0.66 6.34 -3.09
C ASP A 331 -0.62 6.69 -2.32
N LEU A 332 -1.58 7.28 -3.04
CA LEU A 332 -2.92 7.63 -2.56
C LEU A 332 -4.00 6.89 -3.35
N SER A 333 -3.62 5.84 -4.07
CA SER A 333 -4.53 5.06 -4.89
C SER A 333 -5.55 4.30 -4.06
N ALA A 334 -6.64 3.86 -4.68
CA ALA A 334 -7.73 3.15 -4.01
C ALA A 334 -8.32 3.88 -2.78
N ASN A 335 -8.32 5.22 -2.78
CA ASN A 335 -9.03 6.06 -1.81
C ASN A 335 -10.22 6.79 -2.46
N PRO A 336 -11.29 7.10 -1.72
CA PRO A 336 -12.46 7.88 -2.17
C PRO A 336 -12.19 9.38 -2.39
N LEU A 337 -10.98 9.75 -2.81
CA LEU A 337 -10.58 11.12 -3.14
C LEU A 337 -11.36 11.65 -4.35
N ARG A 338 -12.13 12.71 -4.13
CA ARG A 338 -12.93 13.33 -5.22
C ARG A 338 -12.21 14.45 -5.94
N VAL A 339 -11.40 15.23 -5.23
CA VAL A 339 -10.77 16.45 -5.76
C VAL A 339 -9.34 16.58 -5.22
N VAL A 340 -8.40 16.94 -6.08
CA VAL A 340 -7.09 17.47 -5.67
C VAL A 340 -7.18 18.99 -5.66
N TYR A 341 -7.20 19.57 -4.45
CA TYR A 341 -7.26 21.02 -4.30
C TYR A 341 -5.94 21.70 -4.72
N PRO A 342 -5.98 22.99 -5.07
CA PRO A 342 -4.76 23.76 -5.32
C PRO A 342 -3.76 23.64 -4.17
N ASN A 343 -2.48 23.51 -4.49
CA ASN A 343 -1.38 23.46 -3.51
C ASN A 343 -1.42 22.30 -2.49
N THR A 344 -2.28 21.28 -2.67
CA THR A 344 -2.34 20.10 -1.77
C THR A 344 -0.97 19.48 -1.52
N PHE A 345 -0.07 19.50 -2.51
CA PHE A 345 1.25 18.87 -2.43
C PHE A 345 2.42 19.87 -2.27
N ALA A 346 2.15 21.14 -1.96
CA ALA A 346 3.17 22.19 -1.92
C ALA A 346 4.27 21.92 -0.86
N ASN A 347 3.90 21.34 0.28
CA ASN A 347 4.84 21.00 1.36
C ASN A 347 5.69 19.75 1.10
N ILE A 348 5.36 18.98 0.06
CA ILE A 348 6.04 17.74 -0.33
C ILE A 348 6.57 17.83 -1.76
N SER A 349 7.17 18.98 -2.09
CA SER A 349 7.70 19.30 -3.43
C SER A 349 8.89 18.43 -3.89
N SER A 350 9.40 17.56 -3.02
CA SER A 350 10.44 16.58 -3.31
C SER A 350 9.98 15.40 -4.16
N LEU A 351 8.66 15.18 -4.24
CA LEU A 351 8.07 14.01 -4.89
C LEU A 351 8.60 13.77 -6.30
N ARG A 352 8.91 12.49 -6.57
CA ARG A 352 9.28 11.95 -7.88
C ARG A 352 8.18 11.09 -8.46
N ARG A 353 7.39 10.41 -7.63
CA ARG A 353 6.34 9.49 -8.04
C ARG A 353 5.07 9.74 -7.23
N LEU A 354 3.94 9.87 -7.91
CA LEU A 354 2.64 10.11 -7.28
C LEU A 354 1.56 9.26 -7.95
N LEU A 355 0.80 8.51 -7.15
CA LEU A 355 -0.32 7.71 -7.59
C LEU A 355 -1.63 8.21 -6.98
N LEU A 356 -2.63 8.44 -7.83
CA LEU A 356 -3.95 8.98 -7.47
C LEU A 356 -5.08 8.21 -8.17
N GLY A 357 -6.14 7.93 -7.41
CA GLY A 357 -7.37 7.31 -7.91
C GLY A 357 -7.32 5.79 -7.96
N SER A 358 -8.12 5.18 -8.83
CA SER A 358 -8.36 3.72 -8.83
C SER A 358 -7.29 2.91 -9.57
N PHE A 359 -6.04 2.99 -9.13
CA PHE A 359 -4.99 2.05 -9.53
C PHE A 359 -4.71 1.06 -8.41
N ARG A 360 -4.25 -0.14 -8.75
CA ARG A 360 -3.63 -1.06 -7.79
C ARG A 360 -2.28 -1.53 -8.31
N TRP A 361 -1.30 -1.51 -7.42
CA TRP A 361 -0.10 -2.31 -7.59
C TRP A 361 -0.43 -3.79 -7.38
N LYS A 362 -0.05 -4.64 -8.33
CA LYS A 362 0.13 -6.09 -8.10
C LYS A 362 1.61 -6.42 -8.36
N ASP A 363 2.07 -7.58 -7.91
CA ASP A 363 3.49 -7.99 -7.87
C ASP A 363 4.27 -7.92 -9.22
N GLU A 364 3.61 -7.69 -10.35
CA GLU A 364 4.22 -7.54 -11.69
C GLU A 364 4.10 -6.11 -12.27
N GLY A 365 3.64 -5.14 -11.47
CA GLY A 365 3.42 -3.75 -11.84
C GLY A 365 1.99 -3.27 -11.62
N ILE A 366 1.69 -2.06 -12.10
CA ILE A 366 0.36 -1.47 -11.96
C ILE A 366 -0.62 -2.24 -12.86
N THR A 367 -1.58 -2.90 -12.23
CA THR A 367 -2.63 -3.65 -12.94
C THR A 367 -3.91 -2.85 -12.99
N GLU A 368 -4.58 -2.90 -14.14
CA GLU A 368 -5.81 -2.16 -14.43
C GLU A 368 -7.08 -2.93 -13.99
N GLU A 369 -6.97 -3.92 -13.11
CA GLU A 369 -8.13 -4.72 -12.72
C GLU A 369 -9.14 -3.86 -11.95
N PRO A 370 -10.42 -3.81 -12.39
CA PRO A 370 -11.48 -3.20 -11.60
C PRO A 370 -11.50 -3.88 -10.23
N ILE A 371 -11.45 -3.09 -9.17
CA ILE A 371 -11.59 -3.65 -7.83
C ILE A 371 -13.05 -4.05 -7.67
N ASP A 372 -13.33 -5.34 -7.62
CA ASP A 372 -14.67 -5.84 -7.33
C ASP A 372 -15.17 -5.21 -6.02
N GLY A 373 -16.28 -4.46 -6.11
CA GLY A 373 -16.91 -3.81 -4.97
C GLY A 373 -16.42 -2.40 -4.62
N ILE A 374 -15.40 -1.84 -5.27
CA ILE A 374 -15.04 -0.42 -5.11
C ILE A 374 -15.55 0.36 -6.32
N GLU A 375 -16.44 1.32 -6.06
CA GLU A 375 -16.86 2.29 -7.06
C GLU A 375 -15.62 3.03 -7.58
N VAL A 376 -15.36 3.01 -8.89
CA VAL A 376 -14.20 3.68 -9.49
C VAL A 376 -14.18 5.14 -9.04
N VAL A 377 -13.30 5.43 -8.08
CA VAL A 377 -13.15 6.76 -7.55
C VAL A 377 -12.31 7.54 -8.53
N SER A 378 -12.85 8.69 -8.85
CA SER A 378 -12.52 9.41 -10.04
C SER A 378 -12.15 10.82 -9.60
N VAL A 379 -10.86 11.16 -9.73
CA VAL A 379 -10.30 12.35 -9.08
C VAL A 379 -10.36 13.55 -10.02
N GLU A 380 -11.00 14.63 -9.58
CA GLU A 380 -10.98 15.93 -10.26
C GLU A 380 -9.70 16.70 -9.91
N PHE A 381 -9.11 17.34 -10.91
CA PHE A 381 -7.95 18.22 -10.75
C PHE A 381 -8.05 19.41 -11.71
N GLY A 382 -7.39 20.50 -11.34
CA GLY A 382 -7.35 21.76 -12.08
C GLY A 382 -5.93 22.29 -12.28
N PRO A 383 -5.79 23.55 -12.75
CA PRO A 383 -4.51 24.17 -13.11
C PRO A 383 -3.45 24.24 -12.00
N ASP A 384 -3.88 24.23 -10.74
CA ASP A 384 -3.00 24.45 -9.57
C ASP A 384 -2.95 23.23 -8.64
N SER A 385 -3.58 22.11 -9.02
CA SER A 385 -3.64 20.89 -8.20
C SER A 385 -2.25 20.25 -7.96
N PHE A 386 -1.32 20.43 -8.90
CA PHE A 386 0.04 19.87 -8.84
C PHE A 386 1.13 20.95 -8.69
N ASN A 387 0.76 22.12 -8.16
CA ASN A 387 1.68 23.23 -8.02
C ASN A 387 2.90 22.86 -7.16
N GLY A 388 4.08 23.30 -7.58
CA GLY A 388 5.34 23.05 -6.86
C GLY A 388 6.00 21.68 -7.07
N LEU A 389 5.33 20.72 -7.74
CA LEU A 389 5.85 19.37 -7.99
C LEU A 389 6.87 19.31 -9.15
N VAL A 390 7.88 20.17 -9.10
CA VAL A 390 8.87 20.35 -10.19
C VAL A 390 9.82 19.17 -10.38
N LYS A 391 9.99 18.34 -9.34
CA LYS A 391 10.82 17.13 -9.36
C LYS A 391 10.06 15.87 -9.81
N LEU A 392 8.74 15.95 -9.97
CA LEU A 392 7.90 14.79 -10.29
C LEU A 392 8.31 14.20 -11.65
N GLN A 393 8.52 12.89 -11.67
CA GLN A 393 8.96 12.10 -12.81
C GLN A 393 7.85 11.19 -13.31
N GLU A 394 7.02 10.65 -12.41
CA GLU A 394 5.97 9.69 -12.71
C GLU A 394 4.67 10.09 -12.03
N LEU A 395 3.58 10.13 -12.81
CA LEU A 395 2.26 10.51 -12.34
C LEU A 395 1.21 9.57 -12.90
N TRP A 396 0.46 8.93 -11.99
CA TRP A 396 -0.70 8.09 -12.30
C TRP A 396 -1.95 8.75 -11.76
N ILE A 397 -2.92 9.04 -12.65
CA ILE A 397 -4.21 9.63 -12.25
C ILE A 397 -5.38 8.90 -12.91
N SER A 398 -6.30 8.39 -12.09
CA SER A 398 -7.59 7.91 -12.57
C SER A 398 -8.60 9.03 -12.38
N GLN A 399 -8.86 9.75 -13.46
CA GLN A 399 -9.86 10.80 -13.51
C GLN A 399 -11.26 10.20 -13.59
N GLY A 400 -12.23 10.90 -13.02
CA GLY A 400 -13.53 10.88 -13.65
C GLY A 400 -14.34 12.07 -13.22
N HIS A 401 -15.12 12.52 -14.18
CA HIS A 401 -16.39 13.13 -13.87
C HIS A 401 -17.33 12.85 -15.05
N PRO A 402 -18.63 12.64 -14.78
CA PRO A 402 -19.69 12.71 -15.79
C PRO A 402 -20.06 14.13 -16.24
N GLU A 403 -19.53 15.21 -15.64
CA GLU A 403 -20.01 16.59 -15.85
C GLU A 403 -18.85 17.59 -15.70
N GLY A 404 -18.69 18.49 -16.68
CA GLY A 404 -17.79 19.64 -16.56
C GLY A 404 -16.50 19.57 -17.37
N ASN A 405 -15.62 18.59 -17.13
CA ASN A 405 -14.29 18.61 -17.75
C ASN A 405 -14.27 17.99 -19.16
N LYS A 406 -14.07 18.84 -20.18
CA LYS A 406 -14.12 18.45 -21.60
C LYS A 406 -12.75 18.15 -22.20
N GLY A 407 -11.64 18.32 -21.48
CA GLY A 407 -10.32 18.00 -22.00
C GLY A 407 -9.12 18.41 -21.15
N LEU A 408 -7.92 18.04 -21.60
CA LEU A 408 -6.67 18.44 -20.96
C LEU A 408 -6.31 19.86 -21.39
N HIS A 409 -6.22 20.76 -20.41
CA HIS A 409 -5.87 22.17 -20.61
C HIS A 409 -4.36 22.40 -20.35
N PRO A 410 -3.70 23.34 -21.05
CA PRO A 410 -2.26 23.65 -20.92
C PRO A 410 -1.71 23.84 -19.51
N ASN A 411 -2.56 24.33 -18.60
CA ASN A 411 -2.12 24.71 -17.27
C ASN A 411 -2.17 23.56 -16.25
N TYR A 412 -2.79 22.42 -16.56
CA TYR A 412 -2.95 21.31 -15.60
C TYR A 412 -1.61 20.72 -15.15
N PHE A 413 -0.59 20.76 -16.01
CA PHE A 413 0.72 20.16 -15.74
C PHE A 413 1.87 21.17 -15.84
N LYS A 414 1.57 22.47 -15.67
CA LYS A 414 2.52 23.58 -15.91
C LYS A 414 3.81 23.50 -15.09
N ASP A 415 3.76 22.96 -13.88
CA ASP A 415 4.92 22.88 -12.98
C ASP A 415 5.66 21.54 -13.06
N LEU A 416 5.07 20.53 -13.72
CA LEU A 416 5.61 19.18 -13.84
C LEU A 416 6.71 19.08 -14.92
N SER A 417 7.73 19.93 -14.80
CA SER A 417 8.80 20.09 -15.79
C SER A 417 9.77 18.90 -15.87
N SER A 418 9.85 18.09 -14.80
CA SER A 418 10.66 16.88 -14.75
C SER A 418 9.94 15.62 -15.23
N LEU A 419 8.64 15.71 -15.53
CA LEU A 419 7.78 14.57 -15.81
C LEU A 419 8.29 13.76 -17.01
N SER A 420 8.53 12.47 -16.78
CA SER A 420 8.95 11.49 -17.79
C SER A 420 7.85 10.50 -18.13
N GLU A 421 6.97 10.19 -17.19
CA GLU A 421 5.91 9.19 -17.35
C GLU A 421 4.58 9.75 -16.84
N LEU A 422 3.55 9.70 -17.69
CA LEU A 422 2.22 10.19 -17.37
C LEU A 422 1.18 9.16 -17.81
N HIS A 423 0.42 8.67 -16.83
CA HIS A 423 -0.63 7.68 -17.01
C HIS A 423 -1.94 8.27 -16.55
N ILE A 424 -2.88 8.42 -17.49
CA ILE A 424 -4.22 8.90 -17.20
C ILE A 424 -5.22 7.81 -17.58
N ARG A 425 -6.16 7.57 -16.68
CA ARG A 425 -7.38 6.79 -16.94
C ARG A 425 -8.59 7.68 -16.67
N GLY A 426 -9.74 7.35 -17.25
CA GLY A 426 -10.97 8.08 -16.95
C GLY A 426 -11.74 8.58 -18.15
N ARG A 427 -12.51 9.66 -17.96
CA ARG A 427 -13.25 10.33 -19.03
C ARG A 427 -12.58 11.64 -19.41
N LEU A 428 -11.81 11.61 -20.49
CA LEU A 428 -11.14 12.75 -21.08
C LEU A 428 -11.63 12.93 -22.52
N ILE A 429 -12.56 13.86 -22.75
CA ILE A 429 -13.22 14.02 -24.05
C ILE A 429 -12.26 14.57 -25.12
N SER A 430 -11.30 15.42 -24.75
CA SER A 430 -10.37 16.04 -25.69
C SER A 430 -9.00 16.38 -25.11
N ILE A 431 -8.02 16.63 -25.98
CA ILE A 431 -6.71 17.18 -25.64
C ILE A 431 -6.56 18.51 -26.36
N GLU A 432 -6.40 19.60 -25.61
CA GLU A 432 -6.29 20.95 -26.17
C GLU A 432 -4.89 21.23 -26.73
N ALA A 433 -4.75 22.33 -27.46
CA ALA A 433 -3.45 22.80 -27.94
C ALA A 433 -2.53 23.03 -26.75
N ASP A 434 -1.26 22.65 -26.84
CA ASP A 434 -0.26 22.93 -25.81
C ASP A 434 -0.55 22.34 -24.41
N ALA A 435 -1.43 21.33 -24.33
CA ALA A 435 -1.79 20.62 -23.08
C ALA A 435 -0.58 20.16 -22.25
N PHE A 436 0.56 19.92 -22.90
CA PHE A 436 1.81 19.45 -22.30
C PHE A 436 3.00 20.40 -22.54
N ALA A 437 2.76 21.71 -22.68
CA ALA A 437 3.80 22.69 -23.03
C ALA A 437 5.02 22.69 -22.08
N ALA A 438 4.78 22.44 -20.79
CA ALA A 438 5.81 22.39 -19.76
C ALA A 438 6.54 21.04 -19.68
N ASN A 439 5.92 19.95 -20.13
CA ASN A 439 6.37 18.58 -19.87
C ASN A 439 7.36 18.07 -20.94
N ARG A 440 8.38 18.87 -21.27
CA ARG A 440 9.32 18.62 -22.38
C ARG A 440 10.21 17.38 -22.19
N ARG A 441 10.21 16.79 -20.98
CA ARG A 441 10.96 15.59 -20.63
C ARG A 441 10.14 14.30 -20.78
N LEU A 442 8.85 14.41 -21.10
CA LEU A 442 7.94 13.28 -21.18
C LEU A 442 8.43 12.26 -22.23
N GLN A 443 8.52 11.00 -21.81
CA GLN A 443 8.95 9.86 -22.61
C GLN A 443 7.80 8.87 -22.82
N ASN A 444 6.97 8.66 -21.81
CA ASN A 444 5.83 7.75 -21.86
C ASN A 444 4.56 8.54 -21.56
N LEU A 445 3.62 8.54 -22.51
CA LEU A 445 2.30 9.11 -22.35
C LEU A 445 1.25 8.04 -22.61
N ASP A 446 0.56 7.64 -21.56
CA ASP A 446 -0.49 6.63 -21.60
C ASP A 446 -1.85 7.27 -21.32
N LEU A 447 -2.66 7.33 -22.37
CA LEU A 447 -4.02 7.89 -22.38
C LEU A 447 -5.02 6.86 -22.93
N ARG A 448 -4.76 5.56 -22.75
CA ARG A 448 -5.70 4.53 -23.21
C ARG A 448 -6.98 4.52 -22.35
N LYS A 449 -8.09 4.07 -22.94
CA LYS A 449 -9.39 3.95 -22.26
C LYS A 449 -9.86 5.26 -21.60
N CYS A 450 -9.49 6.39 -22.21
CA CYS A 450 -9.81 7.73 -21.73
C CYS A 450 -11.08 8.32 -22.37
N GLN A 451 -11.76 7.62 -23.30
CA GLN A 451 -12.92 8.14 -24.05
C GLN A 451 -12.62 9.40 -24.90
N ILE A 452 -11.36 9.56 -25.34
CA ILE A 452 -10.94 10.73 -26.13
C ILE A 452 -11.62 10.71 -27.50
N ARG A 453 -12.27 11.82 -27.86
CA ARG A 453 -12.95 12.02 -29.15
C ARG A 453 -12.23 13.03 -30.05
N ARG A 454 -11.54 14.01 -29.47
CA ARG A 454 -10.93 15.12 -30.21
C ARG A 454 -9.50 15.37 -29.78
N LEU A 455 -8.63 15.59 -30.74
CA LEU A 455 -7.24 16.00 -30.54
C LEU A 455 -7.03 17.34 -31.25
N SER A 456 -6.40 18.29 -30.56
CA SER A 456 -5.85 19.47 -31.23
C SER A 456 -4.67 19.08 -32.13
N VAL A 457 -4.41 19.87 -33.17
CA VAL A 457 -3.23 19.70 -34.04
C VAL A 457 -1.94 19.87 -33.23
N ASP A 458 -1.94 20.79 -32.27
CA ASP A 458 -0.78 21.13 -31.44
C ASP A 458 -0.77 20.37 -30.09
N ALA A 459 -1.55 19.29 -29.96
CA ALA A 459 -1.67 18.54 -28.70
C ALA A 459 -0.32 18.02 -28.18
N PHE A 460 0.59 17.64 -29.08
CA PHE A 460 1.89 17.05 -28.73
C PHE A 460 3.09 17.94 -29.11
N GLN A 461 2.87 19.22 -29.39
CA GLN A 461 3.85 20.16 -29.96
C GLN A 461 5.19 20.23 -29.19
N SER A 462 5.14 20.09 -27.86
CA SER A 462 6.30 20.23 -26.99
C SER A 462 7.01 18.91 -26.62
N LEU A 463 6.46 17.75 -27.02
CA LEU A 463 6.85 16.42 -26.52
C LEU A 463 8.01 15.77 -27.31
N ARG A 464 9.10 16.52 -27.53
CA ARG A 464 10.23 16.09 -28.41
C ARG A 464 11.04 14.88 -27.92
N LYS A 465 10.80 14.41 -26.69
CA LYS A 465 11.44 13.23 -26.10
C LYS A 465 10.50 12.02 -26.02
N LEU A 466 9.27 12.15 -26.51
CA LEU A 466 8.25 11.12 -26.40
C LEU A 466 8.66 9.86 -27.16
N ARG A 467 8.68 8.73 -26.47
CA ARG A 467 9.05 7.41 -26.98
C ARG A 467 7.83 6.54 -27.16
N THR A 468 6.88 6.63 -26.24
CA THR A 468 5.67 5.81 -26.24
C THR A 468 4.46 6.72 -26.10
N LEU A 469 3.53 6.61 -27.06
CA LEU A 469 2.24 7.27 -27.02
C LEU A 469 1.14 6.22 -27.15
N ASP A 470 0.33 6.09 -26.11
CA ASP A 470 -0.81 5.19 -26.10
C ASP A 470 -2.13 5.97 -26.10
N LEU A 471 -2.87 5.88 -27.21
CA LEU A 471 -4.21 6.42 -27.42
C LEU A 471 -5.21 5.30 -27.73
N SER A 472 -4.88 4.04 -27.39
CA SER A 472 -5.73 2.88 -27.67
C SER A 472 -7.03 2.89 -26.87
N PHE A 473 -8.03 2.19 -27.37
CA PHE A 473 -9.35 2.04 -26.71
C PHE A 473 -10.01 3.38 -26.36
N ASN A 474 -9.83 4.39 -27.22
CA ASN A 474 -10.52 5.68 -27.14
C ASN A 474 -11.67 5.76 -28.16
N GLU A 475 -12.26 6.94 -28.34
CA GLU A 475 -13.38 7.17 -29.25
C GLU A 475 -12.98 8.08 -30.44
N LEU A 476 -11.71 8.05 -30.84
CA LEU A 476 -11.20 8.89 -31.93
C LEU A 476 -11.84 8.48 -33.25
N THR A 477 -12.46 9.43 -33.95
CA THR A 477 -13.06 9.22 -35.29
C THR A 477 -12.14 9.65 -36.42
N GLN A 478 -11.24 10.59 -36.15
CA GLN A 478 -10.27 11.13 -37.09
C GLN A 478 -9.02 11.62 -36.36
N LEU A 479 -7.90 11.71 -37.09
CA LEU A 479 -6.66 12.30 -36.60
C LEU A 479 -6.41 13.61 -37.35
N PRO A 480 -6.02 14.71 -36.66
CA PRO A 480 -5.59 15.92 -37.34
C PRO A 480 -4.33 15.68 -38.17
N ALA A 481 -4.23 16.34 -39.33
CA ALA A 481 -3.02 16.28 -40.14
C ALA A 481 -1.83 16.88 -39.38
N GLY A 482 -0.68 16.21 -39.41
CA GLY A 482 0.56 16.68 -38.77
C GLY A 482 0.61 16.54 -37.24
N VAL A 483 -0.41 15.96 -36.59
CA VAL A 483 -0.47 15.83 -35.12
C VAL A 483 0.74 15.07 -34.51
N PHE A 484 1.40 14.23 -35.30
CA PHE A 484 2.59 13.47 -34.87
C PHE A 484 3.93 14.04 -35.40
N ASP A 485 3.91 15.09 -36.21
CA ASP A 485 5.13 15.70 -36.76
C ASP A 485 6.10 16.16 -35.65
N PRO A 486 5.65 16.76 -34.54
CA PRO A 486 6.54 17.20 -33.46
C PRO A 486 7.26 16.06 -32.73
N VAL A 487 6.69 14.84 -32.74
CA VAL A 487 7.22 13.66 -32.04
C VAL A 487 7.90 12.66 -32.99
N SER A 488 7.94 12.97 -34.28
CA SER A 488 8.37 12.07 -35.37
C SER A 488 9.81 11.52 -35.24
N SER A 489 10.71 12.26 -34.59
CA SER A 489 12.11 11.88 -34.41
C SER A 489 12.38 11.07 -33.14
N SER A 490 11.45 11.05 -32.18
CA SER A 490 11.65 10.39 -30.88
C SER A 490 10.74 9.17 -30.69
N LEU A 491 9.58 9.16 -31.34
CA LEU A 491 8.54 8.16 -31.11
C LEU A 491 8.99 6.77 -31.58
N LYS A 492 8.89 5.79 -30.67
CA LYS A 492 9.21 4.37 -30.88
C LYS A 492 7.95 3.53 -31.01
N GLU A 493 6.93 3.83 -30.19
CA GLU A 493 5.70 3.05 -30.07
C GLU A 493 4.50 3.99 -30.11
N LEU A 494 3.55 3.71 -31.03
CA LEU A 494 2.29 4.44 -31.17
C LEU A 494 1.12 3.46 -31.14
N TRP A 495 0.19 3.64 -30.20
CA TRP A 495 -0.97 2.77 -30.08
C TRP A 495 -2.26 3.53 -30.39
N LEU A 496 -2.97 3.11 -31.43
CA LEU A 496 -4.24 3.70 -31.89
C LEU A 496 -5.34 2.63 -32.05
N ASN A 497 -5.08 1.39 -31.64
CA ASN A 497 -6.01 0.28 -31.76
C ASN A 497 -7.27 0.48 -30.90
N GLY A 498 -8.39 -0.14 -31.31
CA GLY A 498 -9.64 -0.05 -30.57
C GLY A 498 -10.28 1.34 -30.56
N ASN A 499 -10.03 2.16 -31.59
CA ASN A 499 -10.70 3.46 -31.77
C ASN A 499 -11.84 3.35 -32.80
N ARG A 500 -12.37 4.49 -33.25
CA ARG A 500 -13.42 4.60 -34.28
C ARG A 500 -12.90 5.21 -35.59
N LEU A 501 -11.60 5.05 -35.87
CA LEU A 501 -10.96 5.61 -37.06
C LEU A 501 -11.43 4.89 -38.32
N THR A 502 -11.90 5.65 -39.30
CA THR A 502 -12.27 5.10 -40.63
C THR A 502 -11.16 5.32 -41.64
N THR A 503 -10.41 6.39 -41.53
CA THR A 503 -9.29 6.74 -42.42
C THR A 503 -8.21 7.44 -41.61
N VAL A 504 -7.03 7.61 -42.21
CA VAL A 504 -5.97 8.47 -41.67
C VAL A 504 -5.59 9.52 -42.72
N PRO A 505 -5.15 10.72 -42.32
CA PRO A 505 -4.61 11.70 -43.25
C PRO A 505 -3.46 11.12 -44.09
N ALA A 506 -3.39 11.53 -45.36
CA ALA A 506 -2.31 11.12 -46.25
C ALA A 506 -0.95 11.47 -45.61
N ASN A 507 0.00 10.53 -45.68
CA ASN A 507 1.35 10.70 -45.16
C ASN A 507 1.47 10.94 -43.64
N ILE A 508 0.42 10.72 -42.83
CA ILE A 508 0.48 10.95 -41.37
C ILE A 508 1.60 10.17 -40.68
N PHE A 509 1.98 9.01 -41.22
CA PHE A 509 3.09 8.20 -40.71
C PHE A 509 4.34 8.26 -41.61
N ALA A 510 4.32 9.05 -42.69
CA ALA A 510 5.52 9.25 -43.51
C ALA A 510 6.55 10.11 -42.78
N THR A 511 6.09 11.02 -41.92
CA THR A 511 6.95 11.85 -41.08
C THR A 511 7.56 11.04 -39.93
N LEU A 512 6.87 10.00 -39.44
CA LEU A 512 7.42 9.08 -38.46
C LEU A 512 8.66 8.38 -39.03
N THR A 513 9.83 8.70 -38.46
CA THR A 513 11.13 8.27 -38.97
C THR A 513 11.38 6.76 -38.77
N SER A 514 12.55 6.25 -39.15
CA SER A 514 12.96 4.85 -38.86
C SER A 514 13.04 4.51 -37.37
N THR A 515 12.89 5.49 -36.47
CA THR A 515 12.87 5.25 -35.02
C THR A 515 11.59 4.57 -34.56
N THR A 516 10.46 4.77 -35.26
CA THR A 516 9.19 4.16 -34.90
C THR A 516 9.22 2.67 -35.27
N LYS A 517 9.20 1.83 -34.23
CA LYS A 517 9.32 0.38 -34.35
C LYS A 517 7.96 -0.32 -34.41
N LEU A 518 6.93 0.32 -33.84
CA LEU A 518 5.61 -0.26 -33.63
C LEU A 518 4.50 0.78 -33.80
N ILE A 519 3.49 0.47 -34.60
CA ILE A 519 2.25 1.24 -34.71
C ILE A 519 1.06 0.28 -34.62
N ARG A 520 0.14 0.46 -33.68
CA ARG A 520 -1.08 -0.37 -33.57
C ARG A 520 -2.29 0.31 -34.16
N LEU A 521 -3.01 -0.39 -35.03
CA LEU A 521 -4.16 0.13 -35.78
C LEU A 521 -5.36 -0.83 -35.79
N GLU A 522 -5.22 -2.03 -35.24
CA GLU A 522 -6.26 -3.05 -35.19
C GLU A 522 -7.50 -2.60 -34.40
N GLY A 523 -8.65 -3.22 -34.66
CA GLY A 523 -9.90 -2.88 -33.96
C GLY A 523 -10.45 -1.48 -34.29
N ASN A 524 -10.15 -0.94 -35.47
CA ASN A 524 -10.75 0.28 -36.02
C ASN A 524 -11.60 -0.04 -37.26
N PRO A 525 -12.69 0.70 -37.53
CA PRO A 525 -13.57 0.47 -38.69
C PRO A 525 -13.01 1.04 -40.00
N TRP A 526 -11.87 0.53 -40.46
CA TRP A 526 -11.14 1.08 -41.62
C TRP A 526 -11.95 1.04 -42.92
N HIS A 527 -12.00 2.18 -43.60
CA HIS A 527 -12.42 2.34 -44.99
C HIS A 527 -11.21 2.18 -45.91
N CYS A 528 -11.08 0.97 -46.46
CA CYS A 528 -9.95 0.57 -47.27
C CYS A 528 -9.94 1.26 -48.64
N THR A 529 -8.90 2.07 -48.83
CA THR A 529 -8.55 2.73 -50.09
C THR A 529 -7.05 2.52 -50.34
N CYS A 530 -6.59 2.79 -51.56
CA CYS A 530 -5.17 2.64 -51.90
C CYS A 530 -4.24 3.60 -51.15
N GLN A 531 -4.78 4.61 -50.48
CA GLN A 531 -4.00 5.49 -49.60
C GLN A 531 -3.50 4.74 -48.35
N LEU A 532 -4.23 3.73 -47.87
CA LEU A 532 -3.83 2.91 -46.72
C LEU A 532 -2.70 1.92 -47.04
N ASN A 533 -2.41 1.64 -48.32
CA ASN A 533 -1.24 0.84 -48.69
C ASN A 533 0.09 1.56 -48.47
N GLN A 534 0.07 2.89 -48.34
CA GLN A 534 1.27 3.68 -48.04
C GLN A 534 1.67 3.60 -46.55
N LEU A 535 0.85 2.96 -45.71
CA LEU A 535 1.20 2.64 -44.33
C LEU A 535 2.40 1.69 -44.31
N ARG A 536 3.36 1.96 -43.42
CA ARG A 536 4.57 1.15 -43.29
C ARG A 536 4.26 -0.22 -42.68
N ALA A 537 3.92 -1.19 -43.53
CA ALA A 537 3.51 -2.55 -43.15
C ALA A 537 4.46 -3.21 -42.13
N THR A 538 5.77 -2.93 -42.23
CA THR A 538 6.80 -3.47 -41.31
C THR A 538 6.71 -2.94 -39.88
N ALA A 539 6.05 -1.81 -39.63
CA ALA A 539 5.86 -1.24 -38.29
C ALA A 539 4.45 -1.53 -37.74
N VAL A 540 3.46 -1.68 -38.62
CA VAL A 540 2.05 -1.86 -38.23
C VAL A 540 1.75 -3.27 -37.73
N ASN A 541 2.37 -4.30 -38.32
CA ASN A 541 2.06 -5.70 -38.01
C ASN A 541 3.06 -6.32 -37.03
N LYS A 542 3.50 -5.60 -35.99
CA LYS A 542 4.47 -6.09 -35.01
C LYS A 542 3.87 -6.22 -33.62
N ILE A 543 4.30 -7.20 -32.84
CA ILE A 543 4.07 -7.29 -31.40
C ILE A 543 5.37 -7.03 -30.65
N LYS A 544 5.25 -6.40 -29.47
CA LYS A 544 6.35 -6.25 -28.53
C LYS A 544 6.51 -7.57 -27.78
N ILE A 545 7.73 -8.10 -27.75
CA ILE A 545 8.08 -9.30 -26.99
C ILE A 545 9.19 -8.92 -26.04
N SER A 546 8.96 -9.14 -24.75
CA SER A 546 9.98 -9.07 -23.71
C SER A 546 10.55 -10.47 -23.50
N ASP A 547 11.87 -10.59 -23.58
CA ASP A 547 12.57 -11.77 -23.12
C ASP A 547 12.97 -11.55 -21.65
N ALA A 548 12.32 -12.29 -20.75
CA ALA A 548 12.53 -12.19 -19.31
C ALA A 548 13.96 -12.54 -18.88
N LEU A 549 14.69 -13.35 -19.66
CA LEU A 549 16.04 -13.80 -19.32
C LEU A 549 17.11 -12.80 -19.74
N THR A 550 16.88 -12.04 -20.82
CA THR A 550 17.87 -11.09 -21.37
C THR A 550 17.51 -9.63 -21.14
N ASN A 551 16.33 -9.36 -20.57
CA ASN A 551 15.73 -8.03 -20.42
C ASN A 551 15.74 -7.23 -21.75
N ARG A 552 15.70 -7.94 -22.88
CA ARG A 552 15.68 -7.34 -24.22
C ARG A 552 14.25 -7.28 -24.72
N THR A 553 13.89 -6.11 -25.24
CA THR A 553 12.62 -5.90 -25.94
C THR A 553 12.83 -6.02 -27.44
N GLY A 554 12.21 -7.04 -28.02
CA GLY A 554 12.16 -7.30 -29.46
C GLY A 554 10.81 -6.91 -30.05
N TYR A 555 10.78 -6.78 -31.38
CA TYR A 555 9.53 -6.59 -32.12
C TYR A 555 9.40 -7.69 -33.16
N GLN A 556 8.39 -8.53 -33.03
CA GLN A 556 8.15 -9.67 -33.93
C GLN A 556 6.92 -9.40 -34.78
N TYR A 557 6.95 -9.79 -36.05
CA TYR A 557 5.77 -9.74 -36.89
C TYR A 557 4.66 -10.66 -36.35
N ASP A 558 3.44 -10.15 -36.26
CA ASP A 558 2.25 -10.94 -35.96
C ASP A 558 1.13 -10.54 -36.92
N ARG A 559 0.52 -11.52 -37.59
CA ARG A 559 -0.59 -11.28 -38.53
C ARG A 559 -1.90 -10.98 -37.80
N ARG A 560 -2.07 -11.43 -36.55
CA ARG A 560 -3.32 -11.32 -35.77
C ARG A 560 -3.67 -9.89 -35.38
N VAL A 561 -2.69 -9.00 -35.44
CA VAL A 561 -2.79 -7.58 -35.07
C VAL A 561 -2.78 -6.66 -36.28
N ALA A 562 -3.01 -7.22 -37.48
CA ALA A 562 -3.08 -6.42 -38.69
C ALA A 562 -4.43 -5.69 -38.79
N PRO A 563 -4.46 -4.45 -39.32
CA PRO A 563 -5.70 -3.73 -39.54
C PRO A 563 -6.54 -4.41 -40.63
N LEU A 564 -7.84 -4.54 -40.36
CA LEU A 564 -8.82 -5.17 -41.25
C LEU A 564 -9.79 -4.13 -41.79
N CYS A 565 -10.22 -4.33 -43.03
CA CYS A 565 -11.22 -3.48 -43.68
C CYS A 565 -12.60 -3.69 -43.07
N ALA A 566 -13.28 -2.61 -42.71
CA ALA A 566 -14.71 -2.59 -42.42
C ALA A 566 -15.54 -2.18 -43.64
N SER A 567 -14.96 -1.40 -44.56
CA SER A 567 -15.58 -1.01 -45.82
C SER A 567 -14.51 -0.75 -46.90
N PRO A 568 -14.86 -0.70 -48.20
CA PRO A 568 -16.16 -1.10 -48.80
C PRO A 568 -16.46 -2.59 -48.57
N GLU A 569 -17.73 -2.99 -48.67
CA GLU A 569 -18.17 -4.37 -48.36
C GLU A 569 -17.38 -5.44 -49.14
N ALA A 570 -16.94 -5.13 -50.37
CA ALA A 570 -16.12 -6.02 -51.19
C ALA A 570 -14.75 -6.38 -50.59
N LEU A 571 -14.24 -5.57 -49.66
CA LEU A 571 -12.95 -5.76 -49.00
C LEU A 571 -13.11 -6.12 -47.52
N LYS A 572 -14.35 -6.27 -47.01
CA LYS A 572 -14.61 -6.50 -45.59
C LYS A 572 -13.83 -7.70 -45.05
N GLU A 573 -13.28 -7.53 -43.84
CA GLU A 573 -12.41 -8.50 -43.15
C GLU A 573 -11.09 -8.84 -43.87
N GLN A 574 -10.79 -8.21 -45.01
CA GLN A 574 -9.48 -8.33 -45.66
C GLN A 574 -8.45 -7.39 -45.02
N LEU A 575 -7.17 -7.72 -45.19
CA LEU A 575 -6.06 -6.91 -44.71
C LEU A 575 -6.03 -5.56 -45.47
N CYS A 576 -6.01 -4.44 -44.73
CA CYS A 576 -5.97 -3.12 -45.35
C CYS A 576 -4.77 -2.95 -46.30
N LEU A 577 -3.62 -3.48 -45.90
CA LEU A 577 -2.32 -3.28 -46.56
C LEU A 577 -2.15 -4.03 -47.90
N THR A 578 -3.01 -5.01 -48.20
CA THR A 578 -2.92 -5.83 -49.42
C THR A 578 -4.04 -5.52 -50.42
N SER A 579 -4.91 -4.57 -50.09
CA SER A 579 -6.22 -4.43 -50.73
C SER A 579 -6.24 -3.64 -52.06
N CYS A 580 -5.09 -3.19 -52.58
CA CYS A 580 -4.98 -2.65 -53.96
C CYS A 580 -4.00 -3.37 -54.87
N GLU A 581 -3.52 -4.57 -54.54
CA GLU A 581 -2.58 -5.27 -55.43
C GLU A 581 -3.21 -5.82 -56.72
N ASN A 582 -4.51 -5.60 -57.01
CA ASN A 582 -5.16 -6.11 -58.25
C ASN A 582 -6.40 -5.32 -58.75
N ARG A 583 -6.41 -3.98 -58.72
CA ARG A 583 -7.44 -3.20 -59.45
C ARG A 583 -6.89 -1.97 -60.16
#